data_AF-A0A4Q6VB06-F1
#
_entry.id   AF-A0A4Q6VB06-F1
#
_cell.length_a   1.000
_cell.length_b   1.000
_cell.length_c   1.000
_cell.angle_alpha   90.00
_cell.angle_beta   90.00
_cell.angle_gamma   90.00
#
_symmetry.space_group_name_H-M   'P 1'
#
loop_
_entity.id
_entity.type
_entity.pdbx_description
1 polymer ?
#
loop_
_entity_poly.entity_id
_entity_poly.type
_entity_poly.pdbx_seq_one_letter_code
_entity_poly.pdbx_strand_id
1 'polypeptide(L)'
;MKIRSALSALALVAGAGFGVIGTATAATAAPAPTSTAAEVGAAATKITHAQATSRFSSSGITWSSSGGCSNRNVSTCTSFDQLNLATAQGAQTLKSASGCAINITGGTETGHASGTYSHWNGYKLDFAKSTCLNNYVTGTFTYIGQRGDGAAQYQSGSGNVYANEGNHWDVTYYNCGGC
;
A
#
# COMPACT_ATOMS: atom_id res chain seq x y z
N MET A 1 -37.40 -2.98 31.82
CA MET A 1 -38.24 -1.87 31.32
C MET A 1 -37.50 -1.23 30.14
N LYS A 2 -37.94 -1.44 28.89
CA LYS A 2 -38.94 -0.63 28.15
C LYS A 2 -38.38 0.81 27.91
N ILE A 3 -38.21 1.38 26.71
CA ILE A 3 -38.78 1.18 25.36
C ILE A 3 -37.84 1.83 24.32
N ARG A 4 -37.81 1.29 23.10
CA ARG A 4 -37.26 1.89 21.87
C ARG A 4 -38.34 2.79 21.22
N SER A 5 -37.99 4.01 20.78
CA SER A 5 -38.84 4.84 19.89
C SER A 5 -38.05 5.06 18.59
N ALA A 6 -38.43 4.51 17.43
CA ALA A 6 -39.65 4.59 16.61
C ALA A 6 -39.44 5.58 15.45
N LEU A 7 -39.41 5.02 14.23
CA LEU A 7 -39.41 5.70 12.95
C LEU A 7 -40.70 6.53 12.77
N SER A 8 -40.58 7.71 12.14
CA SER A 8 -41.72 8.42 11.55
C SER A 8 -41.64 8.41 10.03
N ALA A 9 -42.79 8.08 9.44
CA ALA A 9 -43.01 7.84 8.03
C ALA A 9 -43.38 9.11 7.24
N LEU A 10 -43.02 9.07 5.95
CA LEU A 10 -43.79 9.40 4.74
C LEU A 10 -44.94 10.42 4.84
N ALA A 11 -44.84 11.48 4.03
CA ALA A 11 -45.99 12.19 3.49
C ALA A 11 -45.79 12.50 2.00
N LEU A 12 -46.57 11.82 1.15
CA LEU A 12 -46.83 12.22 -0.23
C LEU A 12 -47.77 13.44 -0.21
N VAL A 13 -47.50 14.43 -1.06
CA VAL A 13 -48.50 15.42 -1.47
C VAL A 13 -48.57 15.44 -2.99
N ALA A 14 -49.74 15.05 -3.51
CA ALA A 14 -50.13 15.20 -4.90
C ALA A 14 -50.80 16.57 -5.08
N GLY A 15 -50.46 17.27 -6.16
CA GLY A 15 -51.13 18.51 -6.58
C GLY A 15 -51.10 18.64 -8.10
N ALA A 16 -52.26 18.42 -8.74
CA ALA A 16 -52.62 18.94 -10.06
C ALA A 16 -52.86 20.46 -9.94
N GLY A 17 -52.63 21.36 -10.89
CA GLY A 17 -52.22 21.31 -12.28
C GLY A 17 -52.76 22.60 -12.92
N PHE A 18 -51.99 23.36 -13.71
CA PHE A 18 -52.50 24.36 -14.66
C PHE A 18 -51.52 24.52 -15.81
N GLY A 19 -52.02 24.36 -17.03
CA GLY A 19 -51.25 24.29 -18.26
C GLY A 19 -50.78 25.64 -18.77
N VAL A 20 -49.61 25.63 -19.38
CA VAL A 20 -49.15 26.63 -20.34
C VAL A 20 -48.72 25.91 -21.61
N ILE A 21 -49.29 26.37 -22.71
CA ILE A 21 -49.09 25.88 -24.08
C ILE A 21 -47.69 26.34 -24.51
N GLY A 22 -46.78 25.39 -24.68
CA GLY A 22 -45.41 25.62 -25.10
C GLY A 22 -45.01 24.59 -26.15
N THR A 23 -44.55 25.09 -27.28
CA THR A 23 -44.12 24.38 -28.50
C THR A 23 -43.22 23.17 -28.23
N ALA A 24 -43.53 22.05 -28.89
CA ALA A 24 -42.73 20.84 -28.90
C ALA A 24 -41.36 21.08 -29.58
N THR A 25 -40.29 21.05 -28.81
CA THR A 25 -38.94 20.73 -29.28
C THR A 25 -38.57 19.38 -28.71
N ALA A 26 -38.35 18.39 -29.58
CA ALA A 26 -37.85 17.08 -29.21
C ALA A 26 -36.48 17.23 -28.52
N ALA A 27 -36.46 17.08 -27.20
CA ALA A 27 -35.21 16.94 -26.46
C ALA A 27 -34.69 15.52 -26.72
N THR A 28 -33.71 15.41 -27.59
CA THR A 28 -32.86 14.22 -27.67
C THR A 28 -32.16 14.09 -26.32
N ALA A 29 -32.54 13.08 -25.53
CA ALA A 29 -31.84 12.72 -24.32
C ALA A 29 -30.38 12.40 -24.69
N ALA A 30 -29.47 13.31 -24.36
CA ALA A 30 -28.04 13.06 -24.45
C ALA A 30 -27.72 11.87 -23.54
N PRO A 31 -27.04 10.82 -24.02
CA PRO A 31 -26.58 9.76 -23.13
C PRO A 31 -25.62 10.38 -22.12
N ALA A 32 -25.89 10.14 -20.83
CA ALA A 32 -24.95 10.44 -19.77
C ALA A 32 -23.60 9.78 -20.11
N PRO A 33 -22.45 10.47 -19.93
CA PRO A 33 -21.17 9.83 -20.13
C PRO A 33 -21.02 8.78 -19.03
N THR A 34 -21.27 7.52 -19.37
CA THR A 34 -20.72 6.38 -18.65
C THR A 34 -19.21 6.48 -18.76
N SER A 35 -18.59 7.08 -17.75
CA SER A 35 -17.15 7.04 -17.55
C SER A 35 -16.76 5.62 -17.13
N THR A 36 -16.75 4.71 -18.09
CA THR A 36 -15.87 3.54 -18.08
C THR A 36 -14.45 4.03 -18.35
N ALA A 37 -13.86 4.67 -17.33
CA ALA A 37 -12.42 4.77 -17.26
C ALA A 37 -11.90 3.34 -17.06
N ALA A 38 -11.56 2.68 -18.17
CA ALA A 38 -10.69 1.54 -18.13
C ALA A 38 -9.44 1.96 -17.36
N GLU A 39 -9.20 1.33 -16.21
CA GLU A 39 -8.00 1.50 -15.42
C GLU A 39 -6.82 0.96 -16.24
N VAL A 40 -6.27 1.82 -17.09
CA VAL A 40 -4.93 1.64 -17.62
C VAL A 40 -4.02 1.76 -16.41
N GLY A 41 -3.64 0.61 -15.83
CA GLY A 41 -2.88 0.53 -14.59
C GLY A 41 -1.72 1.52 -14.62
N ALA A 42 -1.84 2.60 -13.85
CA ALA A 42 -0.84 3.65 -13.84
C ALA A 42 0.50 3.04 -13.41
N ALA A 43 1.56 3.30 -14.19
CA ALA A 43 2.89 2.84 -13.82
C ALA A 43 3.24 3.35 -12.41
N ALA A 44 3.79 2.47 -11.58
CA ALA A 44 4.14 2.83 -10.21
C ALA A 44 5.10 4.03 -10.22
N THR A 45 4.77 5.06 -9.43
CA THR A 45 5.64 6.25 -9.31
C THR A 45 6.97 5.85 -8.67
N LYS A 46 8.06 6.07 -9.40
CA LYS A 46 9.43 5.77 -8.94
C LYS A 46 10.02 6.96 -8.22
N ILE A 47 10.76 6.70 -7.14
CA ILE A 47 11.50 7.71 -6.38
C ILE A 47 13.00 7.43 -6.38
N THR A 48 13.78 8.49 -6.18
CA THR A 48 15.23 8.41 -6.01
C THR A 48 15.59 7.97 -4.59
N HIS A 49 16.83 7.54 -4.39
CA HIS A 49 17.33 7.22 -3.05
C HIS A 49 17.23 8.41 -2.07
N ALA A 50 17.53 9.62 -2.52
CA ALA A 50 17.42 10.82 -1.70
C ALA A 50 15.96 11.11 -1.27
N GLN A 51 15.00 10.91 -2.18
CA GLN A 51 13.58 11.06 -1.86
C GLN A 51 13.10 9.99 -0.88
N ALA A 52 13.54 8.74 -1.04
CA ALA A 52 13.19 7.64 -0.13
C ALA A 52 13.75 7.87 1.27
N THR A 53 15.05 8.18 1.38
CA THR A 53 15.72 8.44 2.67
C THR A 53 15.13 9.63 3.41
N SER A 54 14.80 10.73 2.73
CA SER A 54 14.11 11.87 3.34
C SER A 54 12.75 11.48 3.95
N ARG A 55 11.99 10.61 3.26
CA ARG A 55 10.72 10.09 3.79
C ARG A 55 10.95 9.19 5.01
N PHE A 56 11.87 8.25 4.91
CA PHE A 56 12.21 7.34 6.01
C PHE A 56 12.67 8.09 7.26
N SER A 57 13.59 9.04 7.11
CA SER A 57 14.06 9.85 8.24
C SER A 57 12.92 10.66 8.87
N SER A 58 12.00 11.21 8.07
CA SER A 58 10.86 11.97 8.61
C SER A 58 9.91 11.13 9.47
N SER A 59 9.92 9.80 9.32
CA SER A 59 9.13 8.85 10.12
C SER A 59 9.96 8.09 11.16
N GLY A 60 11.24 8.42 11.34
CA GLY A 60 12.12 7.71 12.27
C GLY A 60 12.41 6.26 11.86
N ILE A 61 12.44 5.99 10.55
CA ILE A 61 12.92 4.74 9.97
C ILE A 61 14.42 4.92 9.65
N THR A 62 15.23 3.95 10.05
CA THR A 62 16.67 3.92 9.76
C THR A 62 16.98 2.93 8.66
N TRP A 63 18.20 2.96 8.13
CA TRP A 63 18.71 1.95 7.21
C TRP A 63 20.20 1.71 7.42
N SER A 64 20.67 0.52 7.04
CA SER A 64 22.07 0.12 7.14
C SER A 64 22.49 -0.60 5.87
N SER A 65 23.65 -0.24 5.32
CA SER A 65 24.28 -0.92 4.19
C SER A 65 25.59 -1.58 4.63
N SER A 66 25.75 -2.87 4.36
CA SER A 66 26.99 -3.60 4.65
C SER A 66 28.18 -3.09 3.84
N GLY A 67 27.93 -2.63 2.60
CA GLY A 67 28.92 -1.98 1.74
C GLY A 67 29.12 -0.48 2.00
N GLY A 68 28.36 0.13 2.91
CA GLY A 68 28.45 1.56 3.20
C GLY A 68 28.07 2.46 2.02
N CYS A 69 27.17 2.00 1.15
CA CYS A 69 26.86 2.64 -0.14
C CYS A 69 25.39 2.51 -0.54
N SER A 70 24.97 3.27 -1.55
CA SER A 70 23.59 3.30 -2.07
C SER A 70 23.47 2.98 -3.56
N ASN A 71 24.54 2.48 -4.19
CA ASN A 71 24.52 2.14 -5.62
C ASN A 71 23.71 0.86 -5.86
N ARG A 72 22.59 0.99 -6.59
CA ARG A 72 21.70 -0.12 -6.92
C ARG A 72 22.37 -1.28 -7.67
N ASN A 73 23.46 -1.04 -8.39
CA ASN A 73 24.14 -2.06 -9.17
C ASN A 73 25.19 -2.85 -8.34
N VAL A 74 25.27 -2.62 -7.03
CA VAL A 74 26.22 -3.28 -6.13
C VAL A 74 25.43 -3.98 -5.03
N SER A 75 25.56 -5.31 -4.94
CA SER A 75 24.72 -6.16 -4.06
C SER A 75 24.98 -5.98 -2.57
N THR A 76 26.07 -5.33 -2.17
CA THR A 76 26.35 -4.99 -0.76
C THR A 76 25.82 -3.61 -0.36
N CYS A 77 25.37 -2.80 -1.33
CA CYS A 77 24.73 -1.52 -1.03
C CYS A 77 23.28 -1.73 -0.58
N THR A 78 22.77 -0.80 0.22
CA THR A 78 21.32 -0.67 0.42
C THR A 78 20.87 0.51 -0.43
N SER A 79 20.27 0.23 -1.58
CA SER A 79 19.80 1.27 -2.50
C SER A 79 18.29 1.45 -2.39
N PHE A 80 17.84 2.66 -2.69
CA PHE A 80 16.40 2.95 -2.84
C PHE A 80 16.12 3.63 -4.17
N ASP A 81 17.09 3.62 -5.10
CA ASP A 81 16.85 4.13 -6.43
C ASP A 81 15.81 3.25 -7.13
N GLN A 82 14.85 3.88 -7.80
CA GLN A 82 13.71 3.21 -8.46
C GLN A 82 12.80 2.43 -7.49
N LEU A 83 12.80 2.80 -6.21
CA LEU A 83 11.79 2.33 -5.26
C LEU A 83 10.41 2.87 -5.68
N ASN A 84 9.35 2.08 -5.49
CA ASN A 84 8.00 2.60 -5.69
C ASN A 84 7.66 3.54 -4.52
N LEU A 85 7.02 4.67 -4.82
CA LEU A 85 6.52 5.60 -3.81
C LEU A 85 5.61 4.88 -2.79
N ALA A 86 4.72 4.02 -3.27
CA ALA A 86 3.83 3.24 -2.42
C ALA A 86 4.58 2.29 -1.47
N THR A 87 5.72 1.73 -1.89
CA THR A 87 6.58 0.90 -1.03
C THR A 87 7.17 1.74 0.12
N ALA A 88 7.68 2.94 -0.19
CA ALA A 88 8.21 3.83 0.84
C ALA A 88 7.11 4.26 1.83
N GLN A 89 5.93 4.62 1.33
CA GLN A 89 4.78 4.96 2.17
C GLN A 89 4.31 3.75 3.00
N GLY A 90 4.31 2.55 2.43
CA GLY A 90 3.99 1.31 3.15
C GLY A 90 4.92 1.04 4.33
N ALA A 91 6.22 1.33 4.20
CA ALA A 91 7.16 1.26 5.31
C ALA A 91 6.86 2.32 6.40
N GLN A 92 6.48 3.54 6.01
CA GLN A 92 6.03 4.58 6.95
C GLN A 92 4.74 4.18 7.68
N THR A 93 3.79 3.56 6.98
CA THR A 93 2.56 3.03 7.56
C THR A 93 2.86 1.92 8.55
N LEU A 94 3.74 0.96 8.20
CA LEU A 94 4.19 -0.08 9.12
C LEU A 94 4.83 0.51 10.38
N LYS A 95 5.72 1.50 10.22
CA LYS A 95 6.37 2.20 11.34
C LYS A 95 5.35 2.86 12.27
N SER A 96 4.38 3.57 11.70
CA SER A 96 3.31 4.24 12.46
C SER A 96 2.41 3.24 13.19
N ALA A 97 1.95 2.21 12.49
CA ALA A 97 0.99 1.24 13.02
C ALA A 97 1.60 0.29 14.06
N SER A 98 2.88 -0.07 13.91
CA SER A 98 3.58 -0.95 14.86
C SER A 98 4.19 -0.19 16.05
N GLY A 99 4.53 1.10 15.87
CA GLY A 99 5.35 1.85 16.83
C GLY A 99 6.78 1.32 16.98
N CYS A 100 7.18 0.28 16.25
CA CYS A 100 8.47 -0.38 16.40
C CYS A 100 9.62 0.46 15.83
N ALA A 101 10.84 0.25 16.33
CA ALA A 101 12.03 0.65 15.58
C ALA A 101 12.12 -0.19 14.30
N ILE A 102 12.29 0.47 13.15
CA ILE A 102 12.39 -0.16 11.83
C ILE A 102 13.75 0.21 11.25
N ASN A 103 14.54 -0.81 10.90
CA ASN A 103 15.81 -0.64 10.20
C ASN A 103 15.77 -1.40 8.87
N ILE A 104 15.88 -0.67 7.77
CA ILE A 104 15.94 -1.24 6.42
C ILE A 104 17.35 -1.72 6.11
N THR A 105 17.51 -2.96 5.64
CA THR A 105 18.81 -3.56 5.33
C THR A 105 19.00 -3.85 3.85
N GLY A 106 17.91 -3.87 3.09
CA GLY A 106 17.90 -4.15 1.66
C GLY A 106 16.76 -3.39 1.02
N GLY A 107 16.97 -2.98 -0.21
CA GLY A 107 16.02 -2.19 -0.95
C GLY A 107 16.00 -2.63 -2.39
N THR A 108 16.60 -1.84 -3.26
CA THR A 108 16.44 -2.02 -4.70
C THR A 108 17.68 -2.55 -5.38
N GLU A 109 18.77 -2.80 -4.65
CA GLU A 109 20.04 -3.30 -5.15
C GLU A 109 19.94 -4.61 -5.96
N THR A 110 20.96 -4.90 -6.75
CA THR A 110 21.10 -6.16 -7.49
C THR A 110 21.43 -7.32 -6.55
N GLY A 111 21.21 -8.56 -7.01
CA GLY A 111 21.48 -9.78 -6.24
C GLY A 111 20.22 -10.47 -5.69
N HIS A 112 19.05 -9.85 -5.84
CA HIS A 112 17.75 -10.41 -5.47
C HIS A 112 17.10 -11.19 -6.61
N ALA A 113 16.16 -12.07 -6.27
CA ALA A 113 15.36 -12.80 -7.26
C ALA A 113 14.56 -11.84 -8.18
N SER A 114 14.52 -12.15 -9.47
CA SER A 114 13.75 -11.40 -10.47
C SER A 114 12.25 -11.71 -10.38
N GLY A 115 11.42 -10.79 -10.88
CA GLY A 115 9.98 -10.98 -10.99
C GLY A 115 9.25 -9.65 -10.98
N THR A 116 7.94 -9.66 -11.27
CA THR A 116 7.11 -8.44 -11.28
C THR A 116 7.20 -7.70 -9.95
N TYR A 117 6.95 -8.39 -8.84
CA TYR A 117 7.02 -7.87 -7.47
C TYR A 117 8.37 -8.21 -6.84
N SER A 118 9.43 -7.50 -7.25
CA SER A 118 10.81 -7.75 -6.81
C SER A 118 11.46 -6.49 -6.23
N HIS A 119 12.62 -6.68 -5.58
CA HIS A 119 13.52 -5.59 -5.15
C HIS A 119 13.95 -4.72 -6.34
N TRP A 120 14.36 -5.36 -7.43
CA TRP A 120 14.72 -4.67 -8.67
C TRP A 120 13.56 -3.92 -9.33
N ASN A 121 12.31 -4.24 -9.00
CA ASN A 121 11.16 -3.47 -9.45
C ASN A 121 10.60 -2.53 -8.38
N GLY A 122 11.29 -2.37 -7.24
CA GLY A 122 10.95 -1.38 -6.21
C GLY A 122 9.73 -1.74 -5.36
N TYR A 123 9.30 -3.01 -5.39
CA TYR A 123 8.14 -3.50 -4.65
C TYR A 123 8.49 -4.05 -3.27
N LYS A 124 9.78 -4.16 -2.96
CA LYS A 124 10.24 -4.87 -1.77
C LYS A 124 11.23 -4.04 -0.96
N LEU A 125 11.20 -4.27 0.35
CA LEU A 125 12.19 -3.79 1.31
C LEU A 125 12.50 -4.91 2.30
N ASP A 126 13.76 -5.01 2.69
CA ASP A 126 14.20 -5.91 3.74
C ASP A 126 14.32 -5.16 5.05
N PHE A 127 13.71 -5.68 6.12
CA PHE A 127 13.82 -5.12 7.45
C PHE A 127 14.61 -6.04 8.37
N ALA A 128 15.53 -5.47 9.15
CA ALA A 128 16.21 -6.18 10.21
C ALA A 128 15.20 -6.76 11.21
N LYS A 129 15.50 -7.95 11.73
CA LYS A 129 14.69 -8.56 12.79
C LYS A 129 14.77 -7.73 14.05
N SER A 130 13.62 -7.56 14.71
CA SER A 130 13.54 -7.07 16.07
C SER A 130 12.39 -7.79 16.78
N THR A 131 12.48 -7.93 18.10
CA THR A 131 11.41 -8.56 18.88
C THR A 131 10.08 -7.83 18.69
N CYS A 132 10.11 -6.48 18.65
CA CYS A 132 8.92 -5.67 18.42
C CYS A 132 8.27 -5.97 17.07
N LEU A 133 9.05 -5.85 15.97
CA LEU A 133 8.51 -6.06 14.63
C LEU A 133 8.04 -7.51 14.44
N ASN A 134 8.79 -8.47 14.98
CA ASN A 134 8.42 -9.88 14.92
C ASN A 134 7.05 -10.11 15.57
N ASN A 135 6.88 -9.68 16.82
CA ASN A 135 5.64 -9.86 17.56
C ASN A 135 4.48 -9.12 16.91
N TYR A 136 4.72 -7.92 16.37
CA TYR A 136 3.70 -7.16 15.67
C TYR A 136 3.21 -7.92 14.43
N VAL A 137 4.13 -8.35 13.55
CA VAL A 137 3.77 -9.07 12.31
C VAL A 137 3.08 -10.38 12.64
N THR A 138 3.65 -11.22 13.49
CA THR A 138 3.09 -12.56 13.76
C THR A 138 1.82 -12.53 14.63
N GLY A 139 1.63 -11.49 15.44
CA GLY A 139 0.45 -11.32 16.29
C GLY A 139 -0.69 -10.55 15.63
N THR A 140 -0.42 -9.74 14.60
CA THR A 140 -1.41 -8.84 13.98
C THR A 140 -1.81 -9.28 12.57
N PHE A 141 -0.89 -9.86 11.80
CA PHE A 141 -1.13 -10.19 10.40
C PHE A 141 -1.54 -11.65 10.22
N THR A 142 -2.32 -11.91 9.18
CA THR A 142 -2.84 -13.26 8.87
C THR A 142 -1.71 -14.12 8.34
N TYR A 143 -1.43 -15.26 8.98
CA TYR A 143 -0.53 -16.25 8.40
C TYR A 143 -1.14 -16.87 7.14
N ILE A 144 -0.39 -16.86 6.04
CA ILE A 144 -0.86 -17.33 4.72
C ILE A 144 -0.12 -18.57 4.20
N GLY A 145 0.77 -19.17 5.00
CA GLY A 145 1.54 -20.35 4.64
C GLY A 145 3.03 -20.09 4.50
N GLN A 146 3.73 -21.04 3.88
CA GLN A 146 5.17 -20.94 3.58
C GLN A 146 5.39 -20.66 2.09
N ARG A 147 6.35 -19.80 1.78
CA ARG A 147 6.87 -19.62 0.42
C ARG A 147 7.67 -20.86 0.02
N GLY A 148 7.96 -21.03 -1.28
CA GLY A 148 8.64 -22.22 -1.81
C GLY A 148 10.04 -22.50 -1.23
N ASP A 149 10.66 -21.54 -0.56
CA ASP A 149 11.93 -21.65 0.16
C ASP A 149 11.75 -21.92 1.68
N GLY A 150 10.51 -22.12 2.14
CA GLY A 150 10.18 -22.39 3.54
C GLY A 150 9.95 -21.15 4.39
N ALA A 151 10.10 -19.93 3.84
CA ALA A 151 9.85 -18.70 4.59
C ALA A 151 8.37 -18.58 4.98
N ALA A 152 8.09 -18.45 6.28
CA ALA A 152 6.73 -18.23 6.79
C ALA A 152 6.21 -16.86 6.34
N GLN A 153 5.02 -16.81 5.73
CA GLN A 153 4.43 -15.60 5.17
C GLN A 153 3.21 -15.12 5.98
N TYR A 154 3.15 -13.80 6.16
CA TYR A 154 2.08 -13.12 6.86
C TYR A 154 1.54 -11.98 5.99
N GLN A 155 0.22 -11.85 5.89
CA GLN A 155 -0.43 -10.82 5.11
C GLN A 155 -1.09 -9.78 6.01
N SER A 156 -0.72 -8.52 5.82
CA SER A 156 -1.37 -7.38 6.47
C SER A 156 -2.83 -7.24 6.00
N GLY A 157 -3.66 -6.55 6.77
CA GLY A 157 -5.05 -6.25 6.37
C GLY A 157 -5.17 -5.47 5.04
N SER A 158 -4.11 -4.75 4.66
CA SER A 158 -3.99 -4.06 3.37
C SER A 158 -3.53 -4.95 2.21
N GLY A 159 -3.20 -6.21 2.45
CA GLY A 159 -2.77 -7.17 1.42
C GLY A 159 -1.25 -7.25 1.18
N ASN A 160 -0.43 -6.37 1.77
CA ASN A 160 1.04 -6.47 1.74
C ASN A 160 1.53 -7.74 2.46
N VAL A 161 2.57 -8.38 1.94
CA VAL A 161 3.05 -9.70 2.39
C VAL A 161 4.43 -9.59 3.03
N TYR A 162 4.59 -10.23 4.18
CA TYR A 162 5.78 -10.23 5.03
C TYR A 162 6.29 -11.67 5.12
N ALA A 163 7.42 -11.95 4.48
CA ALA A 163 8.09 -13.25 4.51
C ALA A 163 9.21 -13.23 5.56
N ASN A 164 9.18 -14.20 6.48
CA ASN A 164 10.21 -14.39 7.48
C ASN A 164 11.30 -15.31 6.94
N GLU A 165 12.42 -14.75 6.48
CA GLU A 165 13.58 -15.51 5.99
C GLU A 165 14.56 -15.90 7.12
N GLY A 166 14.17 -15.67 8.38
CA GLY A 166 14.94 -16.01 9.57
C GLY A 166 15.86 -14.87 10.02
N ASN A 167 16.75 -14.40 9.15
CA ASN A 167 17.69 -13.32 9.48
C ASN A 167 17.14 -11.91 9.21
N HIS A 168 16.12 -11.77 8.37
CA HIS A 168 15.40 -10.52 8.10
C HIS A 168 13.93 -10.79 7.70
N TRP A 169 13.16 -9.72 7.59
CA TRP A 169 11.85 -9.72 6.96
C TRP A 169 11.97 -9.24 5.53
N ASP A 170 11.60 -10.08 4.58
CA ASP A 170 11.43 -9.74 3.17
C ASP A 170 9.97 -9.30 2.98
N VAL A 171 9.73 -8.02 2.70
CA VAL A 171 8.37 -7.47 2.65
C VAL A 171 8.04 -6.99 1.25
N THR A 172 6.95 -7.51 0.70
CA THR A 172 6.39 -7.11 -0.59
C THR A 172 5.19 -6.18 -0.40
N TYR A 173 5.30 -4.99 -0.99
CA TYR A 173 4.29 -3.94 -0.96
C TYR A 173 3.53 -3.87 -2.28
N TYR A 174 2.24 -4.20 -2.24
CA TYR A 174 1.31 -4.00 -3.36
C TYR A 174 0.65 -2.61 -3.32
N ASN A 175 0.60 -2.00 -2.13
CA ASN A 175 0.07 -0.67 -1.88
C ASN A 175 0.73 -0.06 -0.63
N CYS A 176 0.37 1.16 -0.28
CA CYS A 176 0.95 1.88 0.85
C CYS A 176 0.33 1.59 2.22
N GLY A 177 -0.61 0.65 2.33
CA GLY A 177 -1.16 0.23 3.61
C GLY A 177 -2.21 1.17 4.22
N GLY A 178 -2.86 2.03 3.44
CA GLY A 178 -3.87 3.00 3.93
C GLY A 178 -3.37 4.45 4.02
N CYS A 179 -2.36 4.79 3.22
CA CYS A 179 -2.11 6.17 2.80
C CYS A 179 -3.09 6.55 1.66
#